data_AF-A0A4Q0IS30-F1
#
_entry.id   AF-A0A4Q0IS30-F1
#
_cell.length_a   1.000
_cell.length_b   1.000
_cell.length_c   1.000
_cell.angle_alpha   90.00
_cell.angle_beta   90.00
_cell.angle_gamma   90.00
#
_symmetry.space_group_name_H-M   'P 1'
#
loop_
_entity.id
_entity.type
_entity.pdbx_description
1 polymer ?
#
loop_
_entity_poly.entity_id
_entity_poly.type
_entity_poly.pdbx_seq_one_letter_code
_entity_poly.pdbx_strand_id
1 'polypeptide(L)'
;MNRKNPFEILRKPGVCGTVATSGYKTSTVFSHGSSQALQIRTAELISGVWGFGFLLIIDNLKREMFPGEGSGWFLSEEDAVLYALAHIRHCGPHLPEDMKFAVDVAISKLRNKSLFDD
;
A
#
# COMPACT_ATOMS: atom_id res chain seq x y z
N MET A 1 15.27 2.27 -16.96
CA MET A 1 13.94 1.62 -17.13
C MET A 1 12.97 2.29 -16.17
N ASN A 2 11.90 2.91 -16.67
CA ASN A 2 10.84 3.45 -15.82
C ASN A 2 10.16 2.30 -15.08
N ARG A 3 10.40 2.18 -13.78
CA ARG A 3 9.73 1.19 -12.94
C ARG A 3 8.25 1.59 -12.88
N LYS A 4 7.38 0.75 -13.43
CA LYS A 4 5.92 0.93 -13.42
C LYS A 4 5.31 0.02 -12.36
N ASN A 5 4.24 0.48 -11.72
CA ASN A 5 3.46 -0.36 -10.83
C ASN A 5 2.68 -1.39 -11.67
N PRO A 6 2.84 -2.71 -11.44
CA PRO A 6 2.10 -3.73 -12.18
C PRO A 6 0.57 -3.64 -12.00
N PHE A 7 0.10 -3.00 -10.93
CA PHE A 7 -1.33 -2.84 -10.64
C PHE A 7 -1.88 -1.47 -11.03
N GLU A 8 -1.23 -0.77 -11.96
CA GLU A 8 -1.69 0.54 -12.44
C GLU A 8 -3.14 0.53 -12.96
N ILE A 9 -3.58 -0.61 -13.52
CA ILE A 9 -4.94 -0.83 -14.02
C ILE A 9 -6.01 -0.72 -12.93
N LEU A 10 -5.64 -0.93 -11.66
CA LEU A 10 -6.56 -0.80 -10.51
C LEU A 10 -6.80 0.66 -10.14
N ARG A 11 -5.83 1.54 -10.44
CA ARG A 11 -5.89 2.96 -10.07
C ARG A 11 -6.87 3.69 -10.96
N LYS A 12 -7.89 4.29 -10.34
CA LYS A 12 -8.78 5.23 -11.02
C LYS A 12 -8.17 6.64 -10.99
N PRO A 13 -8.27 7.40 -12.09
CA PRO A 13 -7.71 8.75 -12.14
C PRO A 13 -8.48 9.71 -11.21
N GLY A 14 -7.77 10.75 -10.75
CA GLY A 14 -8.32 11.79 -9.87
C GLY A 14 -7.99 11.57 -8.40
N VAL A 15 -7.96 12.65 -7.62
CA VAL A 15 -7.81 12.62 -6.15
C VAL A 15 -9.16 13.01 -5.56
N CYS A 16 -9.70 12.22 -4.63
CA CYS A 16 -11.04 12.48 -4.06
C CYS A 16 -11.11 13.69 -3.12
N GLY A 17 -10.01 14.42 -2.94
CA GLY A 17 -9.98 15.73 -2.28
C GLY A 17 -9.93 15.70 -0.74
N THR A 18 -10.18 14.55 -0.10
CA THR A 18 -10.07 14.41 1.35
C THR A 18 -8.95 13.45 1.74
N VAL A 19 -7.99 13.96 2.52
CA VAL A 19 -6.94 13.16 3.15
C VAL A 19 -7.46 12.67 4.50
N ALA A 20 -7.46 11.37 4.73
CA ALA A 20 -7.83 10.81 6.03
C ALA A 20 -6.66 10.99 7.01
N THR A 21 -6.78 11.96 7.92
CA THR A 21 -5.77 12.20 8.98
C THR A 21 -5.96 11.31 10.21
N SER A 22 -7.12 10.65 10.33
CA SER A 22 -7.44 9.68 11.38
C SER A 22 -8.45 8.63 10.86
N GLY A 23 -8.62 7.52 11.58
CA GLY A 23 -9.63 6.50 11.25
C GLY A 23 -9.27 5.56 10.09
N TYR A 24 -8.04 5.61 9.57
CA TYR A 24 -7.57 4.65 8.57
C TYR A 24 -7.20 3.31 9.22
N LYS A 25 -7.45 2.22 8.48
CA LYS A 25 -7.00 0.88 8.83
C LYS A 25 -5.52 0.75 8.53
N THR A 26 -4.78 0.11 9.42
CA THR A 26 -3.34 -0.11 9.28
C THR A 26 -3.05 -1.60 9.31
N SER A 27 -2.25 -2.07 8.36
CA SER A 27 -1.76 -3.44 8.30
C SER A 27 -0.23 -3.44 8.25
N THR A 28 0.41 -4.12 9.19
CA THR A 28 1.87 -4.28 9.22
C THR A 28 2.27 -5.42 8.30
N VAL A 29 3.04 -5.11 7.27
CA VAL A 29 3.58 -6.06 6.30
C VAL A 29 4.92 -6.61 6.76
N PHE A 30 5.73 -5.74 7.37
CA PHE A 30 7.05 -6.08 7.86
C PHE A 30 7.37 -5.26 9.10
N SER A 31 8.04 -5.88 10.08
CA SER A 31 8.61 -5.19 11.23
C SER A 31 9.83 -5.96 11.71
N HIS A 32 10.96 -5.29 11.85
CA HIS A 32 12.17 -5.85 12.44
C HIS A 32 12.84 -4.80 13.31
N GLY A 33 12.80 -5.04 14.64
CA GLY A 33 13.26 -4.07 15.63
C GLY A 33 12.53 -2.73 15.54
N SER A 34 13.19 -1.67 16.01
CA SER A 34 12.69 -0.29 15.91
C SER A 34 13.13 0.44 14.65
N SER A 35 14.08 -0.11 13.88
CA SER A 35 14.69 0.55 12.73
C SER A 35 14.07 0.18 11.40
N GLN A 36 13.27 -0.89 11.31
CA GLN A 36 12.65 -1.29 10.05
C GLN A 36 11.18 -1.64 10.22
N ALA A 37 10.33 -0.95 9.47
CA ALA A 37 8.90 -1.20 9.48
C ALA A 37 8.29 -0.86 8.12
N LEU A 38 7.33 -1.66 7.69
CA LEU A 38 6.48 -1.40 6.54
C LEU A 38 5.03 -1.61 6.96
N GLN A 39 4.26 -0.53 6.97
CA GLN A 39 2.83 -0.56 7.23
C GLN A 39 2.08 0.01 6.03
N ILE A 40 1.03 -0.67 5.60
CA ILE A 40 0.08 -0.16 4.63
C ILE A 40 -1.10 0.42 5.38
N ARG A 41 -1.58 1.57 4.90
CA ARG A 41 -2.74 2.26 5.46
C ARG A 41 -3.81 2.37 4.39
N THR A 42 -5.05 2.14 4.77
CA THR A 42 -6.19 2.21 3.87
C THR A 42 -7.35 2.93 4.53
N ALA A 43 -8.10 3.70 3.76
CA ALA A 43 -9.33 4.33 4.22
C ALA A 43 -10.34 4.40 3.08
N GLU A 44 -11.61 4.20 3.42
CA GLU A 44 -12.72 4.60 2.56
C GLU A 44 -12.91 6.11 2.73
N LEU A 45 -12.54 6.90 1.71
CA LEU A 45 -12.54 8.36 1.76
C LEU A 45 -13.97 8.91 1.66
N ILE A 46 -14.76 8.25 0.81
CA ILE A 46 -16.21 8.34 0.67
C ILE A 46 -16.70 6.94 0.27
N SER A 47 -18.00 6.66 0.43
CA SER A 47 -18.56 5.34 0.14
C SER A 47 -18.18 4.84 -1.27
N GLY A 48 -17.56 3.65 -1.32
CA GLY A 48 -17.09 3.00 -2.54
C GLY A 48 -15.77 3.53 -3.10
N VAL A 49 -15.12 4.47 -2.42
CA VAL A 49 -13.86 5.09 -2.86
C VAL A 49 -12.78 4.90 -1.82
N TRP A 50 -11.81 4.06 -2.15
CA TRP A 50 -10.71 3.72 -1.28
C TRP A 50 -9.43 4.48 -1.65
N GLY A 51 -8.72 4.93 -0.62
CA GLY A 51 -7.38 5.49 -0.71
C GLY A 51 -6.38 4.61 0.01
N PHE A 52 -5.11 4.69 -0.40
CA PHE A 52 -4.00 4.05 0.31
C PHE A 52 -2.98 5.08 0.80
N GLY A 53 -2.27 4.69 1.83
CA GLY A 53 -1.08 5.32 2.36
C GLY A 53 -0.11 4.25 2.84
N PHE A 54 1.02 4.69 3.38
CA PHE A 54 1.98 3.79 3.99
C PHE A 54 2.85 4.52 5.01
N LEU A 55 3.44 3.73 5.91
CA LEU A 55 4.60 4.11 6.70
C LEU A 55 5.74 3.16 6.36
N LEU A 56 6.86 3.72 5.93
CA LEU A 56 8.08 3.00 5.62
C LEU A 56 9.22 3.56 6.48
N ILE A 57 9.83 2.70 7.28
CA ILE A 57 11.00 2.99 8.08
C ILE A 57 12.11 2.02 7.66
N ILE A 58 13.26 2.55 7.27
CA ILE A 58 14.49 1.79 6.96
C ILE A 58 15.66 2.57 7.55
N ASP A 59 16.11 2.14 8.73
CA ASP A 59 17.16 2.78 9.52
C ASP A 59 16.88 4.28 9.73
N ASN A 60 17.64 5.16 9.06
CA ASN A 60 17.49 6.61 9.15
C ASN A 60 16.46 7.20 8.17
N LEU A 61 15.88 6.37 7.30
CA LEU A 61 14.86 6.79 6.35
C LEU A 61 13.46 6.55 6.93
N LYS A 62 12.69 7.63 7.09
CA LYS A 62 11.24 7.56 7.33
C LYS A 62 10.50 8.20 6.16
N ARG A 63 9.59 7.45 5.54
CA ARG A 63 8.64 7.95 4.54
C ARG A 63 7.23 7.60 4.96
N GLU A 64 6.35 8.56 4.83
CA GLU A 64 4.96 8.42 5.22
C GLU A 64 4.08 9.06 4.14
N MET A 65 2.94 8.43 3.90
CA MET A 65 1.87 8.95 3.05
C MET A 65 0.55 8.53 3.66
N PHE A 66 -0.42 9.42 3.72
CA PHE A 66 -1.76 9.15 4.22
C PHE A 66 -2.72 8.79 3.08
N PRO A 67 -3.76 7.97 3.36
CA PRO A 67 -4.83 7.74 2.40
C PRO A 67 -5.42 9.04 1.88
N GLY A 68 -5.46 9.18 0.55
CA GLY A 68 -5.96 10.38 -0.14
C GLY A 68 -4.86 11.35 -0.61
N GLU A 69 -3.61 11.19 -0.18
CA GLU A 69 -2.48 12.02 -0.68
C GLU A 69 -1.94 11.54 -2.03
N GLY A 70 -2.25 10.29 -2.41
CA GLY A 70 -1.80 9.68 -3.67
C GLY A 70 -2.51 10.21 -4.92
N SER A 71 -2.01 9.82 -6.09
CA SER A 71 -2.49 10.29 -7.40
C SER A 71 -3.73 9.56 -7.95
N GLY A 72 -4.53 8.93 -7.09
CA GLY A 72 -5.65 8.08 -7.53
C GLY A 72 -6.48 7.53 -6.41
N TRP A 73 -7.53 6.80 -6.78
CA TRP A 73 -8.42 6.08 -5.87
C TRP A 73 -8.73 4.67 -6.40
N PHE A 74 -9.34 3.84 -5.55
CA PHE A 74 -9.56 2.41 -5.77
C PHE A 74 -11.00 2.02 -5.46
N LEU A 75 -11.49 0.97 -6.13
CA LEU A 75 -12.86 0.49 -5.96
C LEU A 75 -13.05 -0.37 -4.70
N SER A 76 -11.96 -0.90 -4.16
CA SER A 76 -11.97 -1.73 -2.96
C SER A 76 -10.74 -1.46 -2.09
N GLU A 77 -10.83 -1.84 -0.81
CA GLU A 77 -9.68 -1.79 0.10
C GLU A 77 -8.53 -2.66 -0.43
N GLU A 78 -8.85 -3.85 -0.95
CA GLU A 78 -7.85 -4.81 -1.43
C GLU A 78 -7.07 -4.29 -2.64
N ASP A 79 -7.76 -3.63 -3.59
CA ASP A 79 -7.11 -2.98 -4.72
C ASP A 79 -6.14 -1.89 -4.26
N ALA A 80 -6.55 -1.11 -3.24
CA ALA A 80 -5.72 -0.07 -2.65
C ALA A 80 -4.48 -0.67 -1.99
N VAL A 81 -4.61 -1.79 -1.25
CA VAL A 81 -3.49 -2.50 -0.63
C VAL A 81 -2.55 -3.09 -1.69
N LEU A 82 -3.07 -3.77 -2.71
CA LEU A 82 -2.28 -4.36 -3.80
C LEU A 82 -1.46 -3.30 -4.52
N TYR A 83 -2.09 -2.18 -4.87
CA TYR A 83 -1.40 -1.07 -5.49
C TYR A 83 -0.32 -0.49 -4.58
N ALA A 84 -0.61 -0.30 -3.28
CA ALA A 84 0.34 0.25 -2.31
C ALA A 84 1.60 -0.62 -2.18
N LEU A 85 1.42 -1.93 -1.99
CA LEU A 85 2.51 -2.90 -1.88
C LEU A 85 3.42 -2.86 -3.11
N ALA A 86 2.83 -2.90 -4.30
CA ALA A 86 3.59 -2.89 -5.54
C ALA A 86 4.22 -1.52 -5.83
N HIS A 87 3.57 -0.42 -5.44
CA HIS A 87 4.16 0.91 -5.52
C HIS A 87 5.44 0.98 -4.69
N ILE A 88 5.42 0.48 -3.45
CA ILE A 88 6.60 0.47 -2.57
C ILE A 88 7.67 -0.48 -3.12
N ARG A 89 7.28 -1.66 -3.61
CA ARG A 89 8.18 -2.68 -4.17
C ARG A 89 8.92 -2.25 -5.42
N HIS A 90 8.24 -1.54 -6.32
CA HIS A 90 8.74 -1.24 -7.66
C HIS A 90 9.07 0.23 -7.85
N CYS A 91 8.30 1.16 -7.28
CA CYS A 91 8.49 2.60 -7.47
C CYS A 91 9.14 3.28 -6.25
N GLY A 92 9.16 2.59 -5.10
CA GLY A 92 9.71 3.10 -3.84
C GLY A 92 11.24 3.08 -3.74
N PRO A 93 11.78 3.42 -2.56
CA PRO A 93 13.22 3.32 -2.28
C PRO A 93 13.70 1.86 -2.34
N HIS A 94 15.01 1.67 -2.32
CA HIS A 94 15.57 0.31 -2.22
C HIS A 94 15.19 -0.31 -0.88
N LEU A 95 14.41 -1.39 -0.92
CA LEU A 95 14.01 -2.14 0.28
C LEU A 95 15.09 -3.19 0.61
N PRO A 96 15.33 -3.50 1.89
CA PRO A 96 16.04 -4.71 2.32
C PRO A 96 15.40 -5.99 1.76
N GLU A 97 16.19 -7.06 1.57
CA GLU A 97 15.72 -8.30 0.91
C GLU A 97 14.60 -9.02 1.67
N ASP A 98 14.67 -9.05 2.99
CA ASP A 98 13.63 -9.58 3.87
C ASP A 98 12.32 -8.81 3.75
N MET A 99 12.39 -7.48 3.69
CA MET A 99 11.22 -6.63 3.47
C MET A 99 10.66 -6.82 2.05
N LYS A 100 11.50 -6.97 1.02
CA LYS A 100 11.05 -7.33 -0.34
C LYS A 100 10.29 -8.65 -0.34
N PHE A 101 10.85 -9.67 0.31
CA PHE A 101 10.22 -10.98 0.41
C PHE A 101 8.87 -10.90 1.14
N ALA A 102 8.79 -10.16 2.24
CA ALA A 102 7.53 -9.95 2.96
C ALA A 102 6.47 -9.27 2.10
N VAL A 103 6.86 -8.27 1.30
CA VAL A 103 5.96 -7.60 0.34
C VAL A 103 5.51 -8.57 -0.75
N ASP A 104 6.42 -9.35 -1.34
CA ASP A 104 6.12 -10.31 -2.40
C ASP A 104 5.15 -11.41 -1.88
N VAL A 105 5.33 -11.87 -0.63
CA VAL A 105 4.40 -12.79 0.05
C VAL A 105 3.04 -12.14 0.30
N ALA A 106 2.99 -10.88 0.75
CA ALA A 106 1.74 -10.17 0.98
C ALA A 106 0.94 -9.99 -0.32
N ILE A 107 1.60 -9.63 -1.42
CA ILE A 107 0.99 -9.56 -2.76
C ILE A 107 0.45 -10.94 -3.17
N SER A 108 1.23 -12.01 -2.99
CA SER A 108 0.82 -13.37 -3.33
C SER A 108 -0.43 -13.81 -2.55
N LYS A 109 -0.50 -13.52 -1.26
CA LYS A 109 -1.67 -13.83 -0.42
C LYS A 109 -2.95 -13.14 -0.88
N LEU A 110 -2.85 -11.86 -1.25
CA LEU A 110 -4.00 -11.09 -1.75
C LEU A 110 -4.46 -11.60 -3.13
N ARG A 111 -3.54 -12.05 -3.97
CA ARG A 111 -3.88 -12.59 -5.30
C ARG A 111 -4.46 -14.01 -5.26
N ASN A 112 -4.08 -14.80 -4.27
CA ASN A 112 -4.44 -16.21 -4.16
C ASN A 112 -5.61 -16.47 -3.20
N LYS A 113 -6.50 -15.48 -2.97
CA LYS A 113 -7.76 -15.75 -2.27
C LYS A 113 -8.51 -16.84 -3.02
N SER A 114 -8.82 -17.93 -2.31
CA SER A 114 -9.61 -19.03 -2.84
C SER A 114 -10.96 -18.48 -3.29
N LEU A 115 -11.45 -18.92 -4.44
CA LEU A 115 -12.82 -18.62 -4.91
C LEU A 115 -13.91 -19.17 -3.98
N PHE A 116 -13.53 -19.92 -2.95
CA PHE A 116 -14.43 -20.66 -2.06
C PHE A 116 -14.30 -20.27 -0.59
N ASP A 117 -13.50 -19.26 -0.26
CA ASP A 117 -13.41 -18.73 1.12
C ASP A 117 -14.33 -17.51 1.26
N ASP A 118 -15.64 -17.76 1.44
CA ASP A 118 -16.65 -16.80 1.94
C ASP A 118 -17.01 -17.14 3.40
#